data_AF-A0A7W1L6I4-F1
#
_entry.id   AF-A0A7W1L6I4-F1
#
_cell.length_a   1.000
_cell.length_b   1.000
_cell.length_c   1.000
_cell.angle_alpha   90.00
_cell.angle_beta   90.00
_cell.angle_gamma   90.00
#
_symmetry.space_group_name_H-M   'P 1'
#
loop_
_entity.id
_entity.type
_entity.pdbx_description
1 polymer ?
#
loop_
_entity_poly.entity_id
_entity_poly.type
_entity_poly.pdbx_seq_one_letter_code
_entity_poly.pdbx_strand_id
1 'polypeptide(L)'
;MPRSISAVATPDHEKTVSGQIGNDPPVTGVEHWAAKGDVRLFLWEKFVERPNNKPAVLFVHGSSMASQPTFDLEVPGRADSSVMDWFARRGFVCWSVDMEG
;
A
#
# COMPACT_ATOMS: atom_id res chain seq x y z
N MET A 1 -15.06 -24.34 7.49
CA MET A 1 -15.90 -23.13 7.38
C MET A 1 -15.00 -21.95 7.04
N PRO A 2 -14.97 -21.42 5.80
CA PRO A 2 -14.19 -20.22 5.51
C PRO A 2 -14.93 -19.02 6.09
N ARG A 3 -14.29 -18.30 7.02
CA ARG A 3 -14.82 -17.02 7.54
C ARG A 3 -14.48 -15.93 6.54
N SER A 4 -15.51 -15.34 5.95
CA SER A 4 -15.40 -14.15 5.11
C SER A 4 -14.83 -13.00 5.93
N ILE A 5 -13.75 -12.40 5.43
CA ILE A 5 -13.26 -11.10 5.89
C ILE A 5 -14.01 -10.06 5.06
N SER A 6 -14.82 -9.24 5.71
CA SER A 6 -15.42 -8.04 5.12
C SER A 6 -14.59 -6.84 5.54
N ALA A 7 -13.95 -6.17 4.57
CA ALA A 7 -13.36 -4.86 4.79
C ALA A 7 -14.49 -3.81 4.80
N VAL A 8 -14.51 -2.95 5.83
CA VAL A 8 -15.40 -1.79 5.88
C VAL A 8 -14.58 -0.59 5.44
N ALA A 9 -14.94 -0.02 4.29
CA ALA A 9 -14.34 1.23 3.81
C ALA A 9 -14.87 2.41 4.65
N THR A 10 -13.96 3.20 5.21
CA THR A 10 -14.24 4.52 5.82
C THR A 10 -13.93 5.62 4.79
N PRO A 11 -14.55 6.81 4.89
CA PRO A 11 -14.50 7.81 3.83
C PRO A 11 -13.07 8.31 3.58
N ASP A 12 -12.75 8.39 2.29
CA ASP A 12 -11.43 8.52 1.72
C ASP A 12 -10.71 9.82 2.14
N HIS A 13 -9.49 9.68 2.68
CA HIS A 13 -8.45 10.68 2.46
C HIS A 13 -7.63 10.22 1.26
N GLU A 14 -8.16 10.45 0.06
CA GLU A 14 -7.44 10.27 -1.20
C GLU A 14 -6.27 11.26 -1.22
N LYS A 15 -5.07 10.78 -0.88
CA LYS A 15 -3.85 11.56 -1.07
C LYS A 15 -3.38 11.41 -2.51
N THR A 16 -3.83 12.31 -3.38
CA THR A 16 -3.14 12.56 -4.65
C THR A 16 -1.88 13.38 -4.34
N VAL A 17 -0.76 12.70 -4.08
CA VAL A 17 0.54 13.36 -3.89
C VAL A 17 1.31 13.31 -5.21
N SER A 18 1.42 14.46 -5.86
CA SER A 18 2.17 14.65 -7.10
C SER A 18 3.65 14.86 -6.80
N GLY A 19 4.45 13.81 -6.95
CA GLY A 19 5.90 13.91 -6.99
C GLY A 19 6.48 12.89 -7.96
N GLN A 20 6.89 13.34 -9.15
CA GLN A 20 8.10 12.94 -9.88
C GLN A 20 8.07 13.49 -11.33
N ILE A 21 9.20 14.02 -11.75
CA ILE A 21 9.52 14.54 -13.09
C ILE A 21 9.94 13.37 -14.00
N GLY A 22 8.98 12.58 -14.44
CA GLY A 22 9.20 11.43 -15.32
C GLY A 22 7.88 11.01 -15.94
N ASN A 23 7.93 10.44 -17.15
CA ASN A 23 6.73 10.00 -17.88
C ASN A 23 6.13 8.70 -17.29
N ASP A 24 6.31 8.49 -15.99
CA ASP A 24 5.88 7.30 -15.27
C ASP A 24 4.38 7.38 -14.97
N PRO A 25 3.66 6.24 -15.00
CA PRO A 25 2.26 6.22 -14.62
C PRO A 25 2.05 6.71 -13.18
N PRO A 26 1.01 7.51 -12.92
CA PRO A 26 0.66 7.92 -11.56
C PRO A 26 0.26 6.70 -10.73
N VAL A 27 0.74 6.66 -9.49
CA VAL A 27 0.42 5.61 -8.52
C VAL A 27 -0.57 6.19 -7.50
N THR A 28 -1.66 5.48 -7.28
CA THR A 28 -2.67 5.79 -6.25
C THR A 28 -2.31 5.03 -4.98
N GLY A 29 -2.42 5.70 -3.82
CA GLY A 29 -2.29 5.10 -2.50
C GLY A 29 -3.61 5.16 -1.73
N VAL A 30 -4.02 4.04 -1.12
CA VAL A 30 -5.29 3.94 -0.37
C VAL A 30 -5.05 3.31 1.00
N GLU A 31 -5.62 3.94 2.03
CA GLU A 31 -5.63 3.43 3.39
C GLU A 31 -6.78 2.46 3.62
N HIS A 32 -6.49 1.36 4.32
CA HIS A 32 -7.47 0.35 4.70
C HIS A 32 -7.28 -0.09 6.16
N TRP A 33 -8.35 -0.59 6.76
CA TRP A 33 -8.32 -1.19 8.09
C TRP A 33 -8.95 -2.58 8.09
N ALA A 34 -8.30 -3.53 8.76
CA ALA A 34 -8.80 -4.88 8.95
C ALA A 34 -8.90 -5.23 10.45
N ALA A 35 -9.83 -6.11 10.79
CA ALA A 35 -9.99 -6.63 12.15
C ALA A 35 -9.43 -8.06 12.25
N LYS A 36 -8.61 -8.31 13.27
CA LYS A 36 -8.10 -9.63 13.66
C LYS A 36 -8.40 -9.86 15.14
N GLY A 37 -9.59 -10.41 15.42
CA GLY A 37 -10.09 -10.47 16.79
C GLY A 37 -10.28 -9.05 17.33
N ASP A 38 -9.67 -8.75 18.47
CA ASP A 38 -9.70 -7.42 19.09
C ASP A 38 -8.64 -6.45 18.54
N VAL A 39 -7.78 -6.92 17.63
CA VAL A 39 -6.70 -6.12 17.03
C VAL A 39 -7.19 -5.46 15.75
N ARG A 40 -6.91 -4.16 15.59
CA ARG A 40 -7.06 -3.43 14.34
C ARG A 40 -5.72 -3.35 13.62
N LEU A 41 -5.68 -3.84 12.39
CA LEU A 41 -4.51 -3.79 11.53
C LEU A 41 -4.70 -2.68 10.50
N PHE A 42 -3.67 -1.86 10.34
CA PHE A 42 -3.58 -0.88 9.26
C PHE A 42 -3.01 -1.54 8.01
N LEU A 43 -3.58 -1.23 6.85
CA LEU A 43 -3.08 -1.68 5.55
C LEU A 43 -2.94 -0.48 4.61
N TRP A 44 -1.88 -0.49 3.81
CA TRP A 44 -1.62 0.50 2.78
C TRP A 44 -1.56 -0.17 1.41
N GLU A 45 -2.43 0.25 0.50
CA GLU A 45 -2.52 -0.26 -0.87
C GLU A 45 -1.92 0.74 -1.86
N LYS A 46 -1.14 0.27 -2.84
CA LYS A 46 -0.71 1.07 -4.00
C LYS A 46 -0.96 0.35 -5.32
N PHE A 47 -1.44 1.09 -6.32
CA PHE A 47 -1.67 0.60 -7.68
C PHE A 47 -1.64 1.73 -8.71
N VAL A 48 -1.42 1.37 -9.98
CA VAL A 48 -1.65 2.24 -11.15
C VAL A 48 -3.04 1.98 -11.73
N GLU A 49 -3.82 3.01 -12.08
CA GLU A 49 -5.19 2.90 -12.61
C GLU A 49 -6.20 2.22 -11.67
N ARG A 50 -6.24 0.88 -11.66
CA ARG A 50 -7.19 0.07 -10.87
C ARG A 50 -6.49 -1.07 -10.13
N PRO A 51 -6.94 -1.46 -8.93
CA PRO A 51 -6.29 -2.52 -8.15
C PRO A 51 -6.68 -3.94 -8.61
N ASN A 52 -7.88 -4.11 -9.17
CA ASN A 52 -8.41 -5.42 -9.53
C ASN A 52 -7.68 -6.08 -10.72
N ASN A 53 -7.71 -7.41 -10.78
CA ASN A 53 -7.16 -8.24 -11.85
C ASN A 53 -5.64 -8.09 -12.06
N LYS A 54 -4.90 -7.89 -10.97
CA LYS A 54 -3.44 -7.80 -10.95
C LYS A 54 -2.83 -8.82 -10.01
N PRO A 55 -1.60 -9.29 -10.27
CA PRO A 55 -0.84 -10.01 -9.26
C PRO A 55 -0.61 -9.13 -8.04
N ALA A 56 -0.83 -9.70 -6.85
CA ALA A 56 -0.68 -8.99 -5.58
C ALA A 56 0.68 -9.27 -4.94
N VAL A 57 1.30 -8.23 -4.38
CA VAL A 57 2.48 -8.33 -3.50
C VAL A 57 2.08 -7.81 -2.13
N LEU A 58 2.31 -8.60 -1.09
CA LEU A 58 2.13 -8.19 0.30
C LEU A 58 3.48 -8.02 0.97
N PHE A 59 3.80 -6.80 1.39
CA PHE A 59 4.99 -6.46 2.15
C PHE A 59 4.71 -6.57 3.66
N VAL A 60 5.60 -7.27 4.36
CA VAL A 60 5.53 -7.46 5.81
C VAL A 60 6.82 -6.97 6.43
N HIS A 61 6.73 -6.03 7.35
CA HIS A 61 7.89 -5.44 8.00
C HIS A 61 8.52 -6.40 9.03
N GLY A 62 9.79 -6.15 9.36
CA GLY A 62 10.47 -6.84 10.46
C GLY A 62 10.09 -6.27 11.83
N SER A 63 10.64 -6.85 12.89
CA SER A 63 10.44 -6.36 14.27
C SER A 63 10.80 -4.88 14.40
N SER A 64 10.00 -4.13 15.19
CA SER A 64 10.24 -2.72 15.54
C SER A 64 10.21 -1.72 14.38
N MET A 65 9.73 -2.13 13.21
CA MET A 65 9.56 -1.27 12.03
C MET A 65 8.06 -1.03 11.79
N ALA A 66 7.74 0.02 11.02
CA ALA A 66 6.40 0.27 10.48
C ALA A 66 6.43 0.13 8.95
N SER A 67 5.31 -0.25 8.33
CA SER A 67 5.24 -0.62 6.92
C SER A 67 5.52 0.53 5.96
N GLN A 68 4.73 1.61 6.03
CA GLN A 68 4.87 2.74 5.10
C GLN A 68 6.29 3.31 5.04
N PRO A 69 6.96 3.65 6.15
CA PRO A 69 8.34 4.17 6.07
C PRO A 69 9.36 3.11 5.59
N THR A 70 9.03 1.81 5.66
CA THR A 70 9.90 0.72 5.18
C THR A 70 9.74 0.48 3.68
N PHE A 71 8.51 0.50 3.16
CA PHE A 71 8.20 0.04 1.81
C PHE A 71 7.76 1.15 0.84
N ASP A 72 7.26 2.26 1.37
CA ASP A 72 6.76 3.39 0.58
C ASP A 72 7.53 4.68 0.87
N LEU A 73 8.86 4.59 0.86
CA LEU A 73 9.73 5.73 1.12
C LEU A 73 9.81 6.65 -0.11
N GLU A 74 9.27 7.86 0.02
CA GLU A 74 9.45 8.92 -0.97
C GLU A 74 10.69 9.75 -0.65
N VAL A 75 11.60 9.89 -1.63
CA VAL A 75 12.79 10.75 -1.52
C VAL A 75 12.83 11.72 -2.71
N PRO A 76 12.76 13.04 -2.48
CA PRO A 76 12.81 14.02 -3.56
C PRO A 76 14.05 13.86 -4.43
N GLY A 77 13.85 13.82 -5.76
CA GLY A 77 14.94 13.68 -6.72
C GLY A 77 15.56 12.29 -6.83
N ARG A 78 15.03 11.28 -6.11
CA ARG A 78 15.48 9.88 -6.21
C ARG A 78 14.31 8.95 -6.56
N ALA A 79 14.21 8.64 -7.84
CA ALA A 79 13.27 7.66 -8.35
C ALA A 79 13.43 6.30 -7.65
N ASP A 80 12.35 5.53 -7.62
CA ASP A 80 12.32 4.14 -7.16
C ASP A 80 12.76 3.92 -5.69
N SER A 81 12.70 4.97 -4.86
CA SER A 81 12.90 4.85 -3.41
C SER A 81 11.75 4.09 -2.73
N SER A 82 10.54 4.18 -3.31
CA SER A 82 9.39 3.37 -2.92
C SER A 82 9.39 2.06 -3.72
N VAL A 83 9.58 0.94 -3.02
CA VAL A 83 9.46 -0.39 -3.65
C VAL A 83 8.01 -0.66 -4.05
N MET A 84 7.04 -0.09 -3.32
CA MET A 84 5.63 -0.20 -3.67
C MET A 84 5.30 0.51 -4.99
N ASP A 85 5.81 1.72 -5.22
CA ASP A 85 5.69 2.42 -6.51
C ASP A 85 6.36 1.64 -7.63
N TRP A 86 7.54 1.11 -7.37
CA TRP A 86 8.32 0.36 -8.35
C TRP A 86 7.55 -0.85 -8.88
N PHE A 87 6.91 -1.62 -8.01
CA PHE A 87 6.07 -2.76 -8.40
C PHE A 87 4.72 -2.32 -8.98
N ALA A 88 4.08 -1.27 -8.44
CA ALA A 88 2.80 -0.78 -8.93
C ALA A 88 2.89 -0.34 -10.41
N ARG A 89 3.96 0.38 -10.77
CA ARG A 89 4.27 0.78 -12.16
C ARG A 89 4.56 -0.40 -13.10
N ARG A 90 4.82 -1.58 -12.55
CA ARG A 90 5.06 -2.84 -13.28
C ARG A 90 3.84 -3.75 -13.34
N GLY A 91 2.67 -3.25 -12.97
CA GLY A 91 1.40 -3.95 -13.13
C GLY A 91 0.97 -4.79 -11.93
N PHE A 92 1.64 -4.64 -10.78
CA PHE A 92 1.21 -5.26 -9.54
C PHE A 92 0.22 -4.37 -8.78
N VAL A 93 -0.57 -4.99 -7.90
CA VAL A 93 -1.20 -4.31 -6.78
C VAL A 93 -0.36 -4.58 -5.54
N CYS A 94 0.07 -3.53 -4.87
CA CYS A 94 0.98 -3.59 -3.72
C CYS A 94 0.19 -3.37 -2.44
N TRP A 95 0.45 -4.19 -1.43
CA TRP A 95 -0.13 -4.07 -0.10
C TRP A 95 0.98 -4.07 0.93
N SER A 96 0.85 -3.28 1.99
CA SER A 96 1.64 -3.44 3.20
C SER A 96 0.73 -3.46 4.42
N VAL A 97 1.15 -4.12 5.49
CA VAL A 97 0.33 -4.32 6.70
C VAL A 97 1.18 -4.08 7.94
N ASP A 98 0.67 -3.24 8.84
CA ASP A 98 1.26 -3.08 10.17
C ASP A 98 0.77 -4.20 11.09
N MET A 99 1.72 -4.98 11.58
CA MET A 99 1.45 -6.06 12.53
C MET A 99 1.25 -5.50 13.94
N GLU A 100 0.57 -6.26 14.78
CA GLU A 100 0.46 -5.98 16.21
C GLU A 100 1.84 -5.83 16.85
N GLY A 101 2.01 -4.79 17.66
CA GLY A 101 3.21 -4.50 18.43
C GLY A 101 2.89 -4.25 19.89
#